data_AF-A0A9Q0MP65-F1
#
_entry.id   AF-A0A9Q0MP65-F1
#
_cell.length_a   1.000
_cell.length_b   1.000
_cell.length_c   1.000
_cell.angle_alpha   90.00
_cell.angle_beta   90.00
_cell.angle_gamma   90.00
#
_symmetry.space_group_name_H-M   'P 1'
#
loop_
_entity.id
_entity.type
_entity.pdbx_description
1 polymer ?
#
loop_
_entity_poly.entity_id
_entity_poly.type
_entity_poly.pdbx_seq_one_letter_code
_entity_poly.pdbx_strand_id
1 'polypeptide(L)'
;MEIPKVRDELDIIQISNIIREEANWSEKINDPIVVAKWKAEIAVKYLHGDQKFDFVLDELGHYVSIKDGSIEVAAVDGTWQSDSLIDSALHDELVSGIALLENRIDEVGEKEWFIGPNRQVLDLVCPSMFCYVAGKTAMMARPVTQQCTKETSLLWYVSTAEIESAEQTAQHFIEQTKRLPSHFKSMKFQWLPTEFVVTETGAVRIDCYINNLHPEHDVQMYETIENIFQKCLPMFSKVLTDLRNPTKNRITMNDYCFSLEDEVEEQPMNSKKCRNSLTVPRYQPPPSPTKIVSLNGRTLQVVVKISGIYLTPDNPEFSDDQWHFEGTANERIVASAIYFYSSENITESRINFRKATCKSDVAKKAGGLYDFEDDFHQYAGSIITQQGRCIAFPNTLQQMIVPFGLEDSTRNGHSKILAFFLVDPTVEIMSTSNVPPQQEYWYEDDFDKELSTLSTEALNKIIESMKWTMSLYEARMSPIPDIVIDGNVVPYSD
;
A
#
# COMPACT_ATOMS: atom_id res chain seq x y z
N MET A 1 10.00 -11.17 -12.71
CA MET A 1 10.32 -12.06 -11.56
C MET A 1 11.78 -11.85 -11.20
N GLU A 2 12.05 -11.64 -9.93
CA GLU A 2 13.40 -11.34 -9.40
C GLU A 2 14.23 -12.63 -9.27
N ILE A 3 15.56 -12.50 -9.33
CA ILE A 3 16.47 -13.63 -9.11
C ILE A 3 16.48 -13.92 -7.61
N PRO A 4 16.26 -15.18 -7.17
CA PRO A 4 16.23 -15.50 -5.75
C PRO A 4 17.57 -15.14 -5.07
N LYS A 5 17.49 -14.68 -3.83
CA LYS A 5 18.62 -14.32 -2.99
C LYS A 5 19.10 -15.53 -2.20
N VAL A 6 20.42 -15.68 -2.10
CA VAL A 6 21.02 -16.74 -1.28
C VAL A 6 20.85 -16.42 0.21
N ARG A 7 20.89 -17.45 1.05
CA ARG A 7 20.68 -17.33 2.50
C ARG A 7 21.63 -16.32 3.16
N ASP A 8 22.89 -16.28 2.75
CA ASP A 8 23.85 -15.32 3.31
C ASP A 8 23.54 -13.86 2.92
N GLU A 9 22.90 -13.63 1.76
CA GLU A 9 22.39 -12.30 1.40
C GLU A 9 21.14 -11.96 2.22
N LEU A 10 20.26 -12.93 2.47
CA LEU A 10 19.12 -12.74 3.37
C LEU A 10 19.59 -12.41 4.79
N ASP A 11 20.69 -13.01 5.27
CA ASP A 11 21.30 -12.63 6.55
C ASP A 11 21.79 -11.17 6.53
N ILE A 12 22.49 -10.74 5.47
CA ILE A 12 22.95 -9.35 5.32
C ILE A 12 21.77 -8.38 5.34
N ILE A 13 20.70 -8.69 4.60
CA ILE A 13 19.46 -7.92 4.60
C ILE A 13 18.88 -7.88 6.02
N GLN A 14 18.72 -9.02 6.67
CA GLN A 14 18.13 -9.08 8.02
C GLN A 14 18.95 -8.29 9.04
N ILE A 15 20.29 -8.34 8.97
CA ILE A 15 21.18 -7.54 9.81
C ILE A 15 20.97 -6.05 9.56
N SER A 16 20.96 -5.63 8.29
CA SER A 16 20.69 -4.23 7.88
C SER A 16 19.33 -3.77 8.40
N ASN A 17 18.32 -4.63 8.37
CA ASN A 17 16.96 -4.33 8.81
C ASN A 17 16.87 -4.13 10.32
N ILE A 18 17.50 -5.02 11.11
CA ILE A 18 17.55 -4.91 12.57
C ILE A 18 18.13 -3.56 12.99
N ILE A 19 19.22 -3.12 12.35
CA ILE A 19 19.85 -1.84 12.68
C ILE A 19 18.95 -0.67 12.26
N ARG A 20 18.33 -0.73 11.08
CA ARG A 20 17.50 0.37 10.55
C ARG A 20 16.15 0.56 11.25
N GLU A 21 15.67 -0.44 11.97
CA GLU A 21 14.50 -0.29 12.85
C GLU A 21 14.84 0.36 14.19
N GLU A 22 16.13 0.51 14.54
CA GLU A 22 16.46 1.29 15.73
C GLU A 22 16.18 2.78 15.51
N ALA A 23 15.52 3.40 16.49
CA ALA A 23 15.34 4.85 16.51
C ALA A 23 16.70 5.57 16.37
N ASN A 24 16.75 6.53 15.46
CA ASN A 24 17.93 7.34 15.14
C ASN A 24 19.17 6.53 14.74
N TRP A 25 19.00 5.36 14.10
CA TRP A 25 20.12 4.52 13.64
C TRP A 25 21.11 5.30 12.76
N SER A 26 20.62 6.21 11.92
CA SER A 26 21.42 7.01 10.99
C SER A 26 22.36 8.00 11.70
N GLU A 27 22.06 8.37 12.94
CA GLU A 27 22.95 9.15 13.80
C GLU A 27 23.90 8.22 14.58
N LYS A 28 23.34 7.15 15.16
CA LYS A 28 24.05 6.14 15.97
C LYS A 28 25.17 5.42 15.23
N ILE A 29 25.11 5.32 13.90
CA ILE A 29 26.18 4.75 13.08
C ILE A 29 27.53 5.45 13.26
N ASN A 30 27.53 6.71 13.71
CA ASN A 30 28.75 7.47 13.97
C ASN A 30 29.31 7.26 15.40
N ASP A 31 28.57 6.56 16.27
CA ASP A 31 29.02 6.25 17.63
C ASP A 31 29.79 4.91 17.65
N PRO A 32 31.11 4.92 17.88
CA PRO A 32 31.92 3.70 17.87
C PRO A 32 31.51 2.70 18.97
N ILE A 33 30.91 3.15 20.08
CA ILE A 33 30.44 2.28 21.16
C ILE A 33 29.20 1.51 20.69
N VAL A 34 28.27 2.20 20.04
CA VAL A 34 27.05 1.58 19.50
C VAL A 34 27.41 0.59 18.37
N VAL A 35 28.27 1.01 17.44
CA VAL A 35 28.73 0.14 16.34
C VAL A 35 29.46 -1.11 16.87
N ALA A 36 30.31 -0.97 17.89
CA ALA A 36 31.00 -2.11 18.49
C ALA A 36 30.01 -3.09 19.17
N LYS A 37 28.95 -2.56 19.80
CA LYS A 37 27.89 -3.37 20.39
C LYS A 37 27.13 -4.15 19.31
N TRP A 38 26.68 -3.48 18.24
CA TRP A 38 26.01 -4.14 17.12
C TRP A 38 26.88 -5.25 16.53
N LYS A 39 28.16 -4.95 16.27
CA LYS A 39 29.10 -5.94 15.72
C LYS A 39 29.20 -7.18 16.60
N ALA A 40 29.34 -7.00 17.92
CA ALA A 40 29.45 -8.11 18.87
C ALA A 40 28.19 -8.98 18.88
N GLU A 41 27.00 -8.38 18.86
CA GLU A 41 25.73 -9.11 18.81
C GLU A 41 25.57 -9.92 17.52
N ILE A 42 25.92 -9.31 16.38
CA ILE A 42 25.77 -9.92 15.05
C ILE A 42 26.81 -11.03 14.82
N ALA A 43 28.06 -10.85 15.28
CA ALA A 43 29.12 -11.83 15.16
C ALA A 43 28.78 -13.18 15.84
N VAL A 44 28.00 -13.13 16.92
CA VAL A 44 27.57 -14.34 17.66
C VAL A 44 26.35 -15.01 16.99
N LYS A 45 25.47 -14.22 16.38
CA LYS A 45 24.18 -14.71 15.85
C LYS A 45 24.29 -15.29 14.43
N TYR A 46 25.24 -14.83 13.63
CA TYR A 46 25.33 -15.18 12.20
C TYR A 46 26.66 -15.82 11.83
N LEU A 47 26.62 -16.82 10.95
CA LEU A 47 27.83 -17.38 10.33
C LEU A 47 28.49 -16.30 9.45
N HIS A 48 29.81 -16.14 9.56
CA HIS A 48 30.56 -15.03 8.94
C HIS A 48 30.06 -13.64 9.39
N GLY A 49 29.50 -13.54 10.59
CA GLY A 49 28.86 -12.33 11.11
C GLY A 49 29.74 -11.08 11.06
N ASP A 50 31.04 -11.19 11.34
CA ASP A 50 31.97 -10.04 11.23
C ASP A 50 32.06 -9.48 9.79
N GLN A 51 32.19 -10.36 8.79
CA GLN A 51 32.30 -9.95 7.38
C GLN A 51 30.97 -9.41 6.85
N LYS A 52 29.86 -10.06 7.24
CA LYS A 52 28.50 -9.59 6.92
C LYS A 52 28.23 -8.23 7.56
N PHE A 53 28.66 -8.03 8.81
CA PHE A 53 28.52 -6.75 9.50
C PHE A 53 29.32 -5.64 8.82
N ASP A 54 30.58 -5.91 8.45
CA ASP A 54 31.40 -4.91 7.76
C ASP A 54 30.78 -4.51 6.41
N PHE A 55 30.18 -5.46 5.67
CA PHE A 55 29.38 -5.17 4.47
C PHE A 55 28.18 -4.26 4.80
N VAL A 56 27.41 -4.61 5.82
CA VAL A 56 26.22 -3.84 6.22
C VAL A 56 26.61 -2.45 6.67
N LEU A 57 27.72 -2.28 7.40
CA LEU A 57 28.16 -0.98 7.87
C LEU A 57 28.48 -0.03 6.71
N ASP A 58 29.17 -0.52 5.68
CA ASP A 58 29.43 0.24 4.45
C ASP A 58 28.12 0.58 3.70
N GLU A 59 27.18 -0.37 3.63
CA GLU A 59 25.86 -0.16 3.02
C GLU A 59 25.03 0.91 3.75
N LEU A 60 24.99 0.85 5.08
CA LEU A 60 24.29 1.82 5.91
C LEU A 60 24.90 3.22 5.74
N GLY A 61 26.23 3.32 5.59
CA GLY A 61 26.90 4.57 5.24
C GLY A 61 26.43 5.14 3.90
N HIS A 62 26.20 4.29 2.90
CA HIS A 62 25.58 4.70 1.64
C HIS A 62 24.13 5.16 1.84
N TYR A 63 23.31 4.45 2.61
CA TYR A 63 21.93 4.86 2.89
C TYR A 63 21.83 6.21 3.59
N VAL A 64 22.75 6.52 4.51
CA VAL A 64 22.87 7.86 5.10
C VAL A 64 23.17 8.92 4.03
N SER A 65 24.02 8.59 3.04
CA SER A 65 24.39 9.54 1.97
C SER A 65 23.27 9.89 0.99
N ILE A 66 22.23 9.05 0.88
CA ILE A 66 21.08 9.24 -0.02
C ILE A 66 19.81 9.69 0.70
N LYS A 67 19.89 9.92 2.02
CA LYS A 67 18.81 10.48 2.83
C LYS A 67 18.42 11.86 2.30
N ASP A 68 17.12 12.13 2.28
CA ASP A 68 16.53 13.33 1.69
C ASP A 68 15.60 14.00 2.71
N GLY A 69 16.15 14.98 3.45
CA GLY A 69 15.48 15.56 4.60
C GLY A 69 15.17 14.48 5.66
N SER A 70 13.89 14.30 5.97
CA SER A 70 13.41 13.27 6.90
C SER A 70 13.11 11.92 6.22
N ILE A 71 13.24 11.82 4.90
CA ILE A 71 12.97 10.59 4.13
C ILE A 71 14.23 9.75 4.03
N GLU A 72 14.14 8.50 4.47
CA GLU A 72 15.25 7.54 4.49
C GLU A 72 14.81 6.16 3.97
N VAL A 73 15.79 5.31 3.64
CA VAL A 73 15.53 3.94 3.17
C VAL A 73 14.98 3.12 4.33
N ALA A 74 13.76 2.60 4.19
CA ALA A 74 13.11 1.79 5.21
C ALA A 74 13.65 0.36 5.22
N ALA A 75 13.34 -0.41 6.27
CA ALA A 75 13.92 -1.72 6.52
C ALA A 75 13.73 -2.73 5.37
N VAL A 76 12.80 -2.55 4.43
CA VAL A 76 12.70 -3.44 3.26
C VAL A 76 13.34 -2.80 2.03
N ASP A 77 14.14 -3.55 1.26
CA ASP A 77 14.78 -3.02 0.05
C ASP A 77 13.76 -2.44 -0.94
N GLY A 78 14.03 -1.23 -1.44
CA GLY A 78 13.14 -0.50 -2.36
C GLY A 78 11.96 0.18 -1.67
N THR A 79 11.94 0.21 -0.34
CA THR A 79 10.94 0.94 0.46
C THR A 79 11.58 2.14 1.15
N TRP A 80 10.78 3.17 1.38
CA TRP A 80 11.20 4.44 1.98
C TRP A 80 10.30 4.76 3.17
N GLN A 81 10.84 5.43 4.19
CA GLN A 81 10.07 5.84 5.36
C GLN A 81 10.45 7.24 5.83
N SER A 82 9.61 7.78 6.70
CA SER A 82 9.92 8.98 7.49
C SER A 82 9.02 9.04 8.73
N ASP A 83 9.59 9.32 9.90
CA ASP A 83 8.85 9.46 11.16
C ASP A 83 8.36 10.91 11.43
N SER A 84 8.68 11.85 10.53
CA SER A 84 8.39 13.28 10.72
C SER A 84 8.04 13.98 9.39
N LEU A 85 7.50 13.22 8.43
CA LEU A 85 7.10 13.76 7.14
C LEU A 85 5.93 14.75 7.25
N ILE A 86 4.99 14.42 8.13
CA ILE A 86 3.79 15.19 8.43
C ILE A 86 4.05 15.96 9.71
N ASP A 87 3.95 17.29 9.64
CA ASP A 87 4.11 18.15 10.81
C ASP A 87 2.88 18.09 11.72
N SER A 88 3.03 18.55 12.97
CA SER A 88 1.98 18.42 13.98
C SER A 88 0.71 19.18 13.63
N ALA A 89 0.80 20.33 12.94
CA ALA A 89 -0.38 21.11 12.57
C ALA A 89 -1.21 20.35 11.53
N LEU A 90 -0.56 19.81 10.49
CA LEU A 90 -1.23 19.00 9.48
C LEU A 90 -1.75 17.66 10.05
N HIS A 91 -1.04 17.09 11.02
CA HIS A 91 -1.52 15.93 11.77
C HIS A 91 -2.80 16.23 12.56
N ASP A 92 -2.84 17.34 13.30
CA ASP A 92 -4.01 17.74 14.10
C ASP A 92 -5.23 18.07 13.21
N GLU A 93 -4.99 18.67 12.04
CA GLU A 93 -6.02 18.90 11.01
C GLU A 93 -6.62 17.56 10.52
N LEU A 94 -5.78 16.57 10.25
CA LEU A 94 -6.22 15.22 9.85
C LEU A 94 -7.05 14.55 10.94
N VAL A 95 -6.54 14.52 12.17
CA VAL A 95 -7.23 13.88 13.31
C VAL A 95 -8.59 14.54 13.55
N SER A 96 -8.65 15.87 13.49
CA SER A 96 -9.89 16.62 13.66
C SER A 96 -10.90 16.33 12.54
N GLY A 97 -10.44 16.30 11.28
CA GLY A 97 -11.28 15.97 10.13
C GLY A 97 -11.83 14.55 10.19
N ILE A 98 -11.00 13.57 10.56
CA ILE A 98 -11.42 12.18 10.72
C ILE A 98 -12.42 12.01 11.88
N ALA A 99 -12.22 12.71 13.00
CA ALA A 99 -13.17 12.66 14.11
C ALA A 99 -14.58 13.12 13.69
N LEU A 100 -14.69 14.10 12.79
CA LEU A 100 -15.98 14.52 12.22
C LEU A 100 -16.62 13.41 11.37
N LEU A 101 -15.83 12.68 10.58
CA LEU A 101 -16.31 11.53 9.80
C LEU A 101 -16.82 10.41 10.72
N GLU A 102 -16.05 10.07 11.76
CA GLU A 102 -16.41 9.05 12.76
C GLU A 102 -17.73 9.41 13.46
N ASN A 103 -17.86 10.67 13.92
CA ASN A 103 -19.06 11.14 14.59
C ASN A 103 -20.30 11.09 13.68
N ARG A 104 -20.15 11.48 12.41
CA ARG A 104 -21.26 11.47 11.44
C ARG A 104 -21.83 10.06 11.28
N ILE A 105 -20.95 9.07 11.10
CA ILE A 105 -21.32 7.66 10.93
C ILE A 105 -21.99 7.09 12.19
N ASP A 106 -21.57 7.53 13.38
CA ASP A 106 -22.18 7.14 14.65
C ASP A 106 -23.57 7.77 14.83
N GLU A 107 -23.77 9.03 14.42
CA GLU A 107 -25.05 9.75 14.53
C GLU A 107 -26.15 9.13 13.66
N VAL A 108 -25.83 8.72 12.43
CA VAL A 108 -26.79 8.07 11.53
C VAL A 108 -27.03 6.58 11.85
N GLY A 109 -26.27 6.02 12.79
CA GLY A 109 -26.37 4.60 13.18
C GLY A 109 -25.85 3.64 12.10
N GLU A 110 -24.98 4.12 11.22
CA GLU A 110 -24.49 3.37 10.05
C GLU A 110 -23.11 2.75 10.27
N LYS A 111 -22.51 2.92 11.45
CA LYS A 111 -21.18 2.37 11.81
C LYS A 111 -21.01 0.91 11.41
N GLU A 112 -22.04 0.10 11.59
CA GLU A 112 -22.03 -1.32 11.23
C GLU A 112 -21.73 -1.60 9.75
N TRP A 113 -22.03 -0.67 8.83
CA TRP A 113 -21.76 -0.80 7.40
C TRP A 113 -20.28 -0.67 7.04
N PHE A 114 -19.54 0.10 7.83
CA PHE A 114 -18.12 0.38 7.65
C PHE A 114 -17.22 -0.55 8.45
N ILE A 115 -17.81 -1.45 9.24
CA ILE A 115 -17.11 -2.41 10.08
C ILE A 115 -16.87 -3.71 9.29
N GLY A 116 -15.60 -4.11 9.22
CA GLY A 116 -15.15 -5.38 8.61
C GLY A 116 -15.68 -6.63 9.35
N PRO A 117 -15.56 -7.82 8.75
CA PRO A 117 -16.21 -9.05 9.24
C PRO A 117 -15.81 -9.44 10.66
N ASN A 118 -14.56 -9.16 11.07
CA ASN A 118 -14.04 -9.45 12.41
C ASN A 118 -14.42 -8.39 13.46
N ARG A 119 -15.21 -7.37 13.08
CA ARG A 119 -15.63 -6.25 13.92
C ARG A 119 -14.51 -5.43 14.58
N GLN A 120 -13.30 -5.50 14.01
CA GLN A 120 -12.12 -4.76 14.48
C GLN A 120 -11.64 -3.73 13.45
N VAL A 121 -11.98 -3.88 12.16
CA VAL A 121 -11.61 -2.92 11.12
C VAL A 121 -12.77 -1.97 10.89
N LEU A 122 -12.50 -0.67 10.84
CA LEU A 122 -13.45 0.38 10.46
C LEU A 122 -12.86 1.17 9.29
N ASP A 123 -13.46 1.02 8.11
CA ASP A 123 -13.04 1.73 6.90
C ASP A 123 -13.92 2.95 6.64
N LEU A 124 -13.46 4.13 7.07
CA LEU A 124 -14.17 5.40 6.86
C LEU A 124 -14.18 5.80 5.38
N VAL A 125 -13.07 5.54 4.68
CA VAL A 125 -12.96 5.70 3.23
C VAL A 125 -12.48 4.36 2.69
N CYS A 126 -13.44 3.51 2.30
CA CYS A 126 -13.18 2.17 1.78
C CYS A 126 -13.14 2.18 0.25
N PRO A 127 -12.03 1.81 -0.42
CA PRO A 127 -11.99 1.75 -1.87
C PRO A 127 -12.93 0.72 -2.51
N SER A 128 -13.25 -0.36 -1.79
CA SER A 128 -14.11 -1.44 -2.26
C SER A 128 -15.59 -1.08 -2.27
N MET A 129 -16.02 -0.18 -1.37
CA MET A 129 -17.40 0.31 -1.37
C MET A 129 -17.62 1.31 -2.50
N PHE A 130 -18.76 1.23 -3.20
CA PHE A 130 -19.09 2.10 -4.33
C PHE A 130 -18.02 2.10 -5.43
N CYS A 131 -17.30 0.99 -5.58
CA CYS A 131 -16.39 0.77 -6.70
C CYS A 131 -17.18 0.59 -8.02
N TYR A 132 -16.46 0.46 -9.14
CA TYR A 132 -17.11 0.05 -10.38
C TYR A 132 -17.61 -1.39 -10.25
N VAL A 133 -18.87 -1.62 -10.63
CA VAL A 133 -19.52 -2.94 -10.69
C VAL A 133 -20.08 -3.17 -12.09
N ALA A 134 -19.60 -4.22 -12.75
CA ALA A 134 -19.98 -4.56 -14.12
C ALA A 134 -21.50 -4.79 -14.25
N GLY A 135 -22.11 -4.06 -15.20
CA GLY A 135 -23.55 -4.12 -15.45
C GLY A 135 -24.40 -3.34 -14.44
N LYS A 136 -23.78 -2.62 -13.49
CA LYS A 136 -24.47 -1.71 -12.57
C LYS A 136 -23.95 -0.28 -12.67
N THR A 137 -22.64 -0.08 -12.56
CA THR A 137 -22.03 1.24 -12.60
C THR A 137 -22.19 1.86 -13.98
N ALA A 138 -22.68 3.09 -14.00
CA ALA A 138 -22.77 3.92 -15.18
C ALA A 138 -21.56 4.88 -15.24
N MET A 139 -21.26 5.37 -16.44
CA MET A 139 -20.23 6.41 -16.64
C MET A 139 -20.80 7.62 -17.33
N MET A 140 -20.16 8.77 -17.12
CA MET A 140 -20.45 10.00 -17.83
C MET A 140 -19.82 9.94 -19.22
N ALA A 141 -20.57 10.34 -20.25
CA ALA A 141 -20.12 10.39 -21.64
C ALA A 141 -18.94 11.34 -21.87
N ARG A 142 -18.72 12.28 -20.93
CA ARG A 142 -17.51 13.12 -20.88
C ARG A 142 -16.95 13.11 -19.47
N PRO A 143 -15.63 12.89 -19.30
CA PRO A 143 -15.00 13.00 -17.99
C PRO A 143 -15.20 14.41 -17.43
N VAL A 144 -15.55 14.51 -16.15
CA VAL A 144 -15.62 15.79 -15.45
C VAL A 144 -14.20 16.19 -15.09
N THR A 145 -13.51 16.82 -16.05
CA THR A 145 -12.13 17.31 -15.90
C THR A 145 -12.05 18.84 -16.00
N GLN A 146 -13.14 19.52 -15.66
CA GLN A 146 -13.15 20.96 -15.49
C GLN A 146 -13.85 21.29 -14.18
N GLN A 147 -13.05 21.50 -13.14
CA GLN A 147 -13.47 22.24 -11.96
C GLN A 147 -14.73 21.69 -11.30
N CYS A 148 -14.69 20.43 -10.82
CA CYS A 148 -15.35 20.13 -9.53
C CYS A 148 -14.58 20.92 -8.45
N THR A 149 -14.79 22.23 -8.48
CA THR A 149 -14.36 23.14 -7.43
C THR A 149 -15.14 22.80 -6.17
N LYS A 150 -14.69 23.31 -5.02
CA LYS A 150 -15.41 23.26 -3.73
C LYS A 150 -16.86 23.82 -3.80
N GLU A 151 -17.28 24.30 -4.96
CA GLU A 151 -18.53 25.00 -5.26
C GLU A 151 -19.42 24.19 -6.25
N THR A 152 -18.98 23.01 -6.70
CA THR A 152 -19.75 22.19 -7.65
C THR A 152 -20.67 21.23 -6.89
N SER A 153 -21.97 21.56 -6.85
CA SER A 153 -22.98 20.74 -6.18
C SER A 153 -23.06 19.33 -6.78
N LEU A 154 -23.40 18.29 -6.02
CA LEU A 154 -23.72 16.96 -6.58
C LEU A 154 -24.84 17.03 -7.63
N LEU A 155 -25.75 18.00 -7.51
CA LEU A 155 -26.81 18.28 -8.47
C LEU A 155 -26.29 18.76 -9.83
N TRP A 156 -25.06 19.25 -9.89
CA TRP A 156 -24.37 19.51 -11.16
C TRP A 156 -24.18 18.22 -11.96
N TYR A 157 -23.76 17.12 -11.31
CA TYR A 157 -23.61 15.83 -11.99
C TYR A 157 -24.95 15.38 -12.58
N VAL A 158 -26.02 15.48 -11.80
CA VAL A 158 -27.38 15.10 -12.24
C VAL A 158 -27.84 15.96 -13.43
N SER A 159 -27.56 17.26 -13.40
CA SER A 159 -28.09 18.21 -14.39
C SER A 159 -27.27 18.29 -15.68
N THR A 160 -26.02 17.80 -15.69
CA THR A 160 -25.12 17.98 -16.84
C THR A 160 -24.46 16.71 -17.36
N ALA A 161 -24.50 15.61 -16.62
CA ALA A 161 -23.98 14.34 -17.11
C ALA A 161 -24.95 13.73 -18.12
N GLU A 162 -24.49 13.61 -19.37
CA GLU A 162 -25.01 12.57 -20.25
C GLU A 162 -24.45 11.25 -19.77
N ILE A 163 -25.28 10.43 -19.11
CA ILE A 163 -24.86 9.17 -18.49
C ILE A 163 -25.05 8.03 -19.48
N GLU A 164 -23.97 7.34 -19.80
CA GLU A 164 -23.97 6.11 -20.58
C GLU A 164 -24.56 4.96 -19.77
N SER A 165 -25.20 4.00 -20.44
CA SER A 165 -25.79 2.86 -19.75
C SER A 165 -24.71 1.98 -19.10
N ALA A 166 -25.11 1.20 -18.09
CA ALA A 166 -24.21 0.27 -17.43
C ALA A 166 -23.65 -0.79 -18.40
N GLU A 167 -24.39 -1.14 -19.46
CA GLU A 167 -23.92 -2.04 -20.52
C GLU A 167 -22.82 -1.40 -21.38
N GLN A 168 -22.96 -0.12 -21.73
CA GLN A 168 -21.93 0.63 -22.47
C GLN A 168 -20.66 0.75 -21.62
N THR A 169 -20.83 1.09 -20.34
CA THR A 169 -19.75 1.18 -19.35
C THR A 169 -19.02 -0.17 -19.22
N ALA A 170 -19.76 -1.28 -19.15
CA ALA A 170 -19.18 -2.62 -19.09
C ALA A 170 -18.37 -2.96 -20.35
N GLN A 171 -18.83 -2.53 -21.52
CA GLN A 171 -18.09 -2.74 -22.77
C GLN A 171 -16.78 -1.93 -22.80
N HIS A 172 -16.79 -0.70 -22.28
CA HIS A 172 -15.58 0.12 -22.11
C HIS A 172 -14.56 -0.59 -21.20
N PHE A 173 -15.03 -1.03 -20.03
CA PHE A 173 -14.21 -1.74 -19.05
C PHE A 173 -13.58 -3.03 -19.60
N ILE A 174 -14.33 -3.82 -20.38
CA ILE A 174 -13.81 -5.04 -21.02
C ILE A 174 -12.67 -4.70 -22.00
N GLU A 175 -12.81 -3.64 -22.81
CA GLU A 175 -11.76 -3.26 -23.77
C GLU A 175 -10.52 -2.72 -23.05
N GLN A 176 -10.71 -1.89 -22.02
CA GLN A 176 -9.63 -1.31 -21.22
C GLN A 176 -8.81 -2.40 -20.49
N THR A 177 -9.47 -3.44 -19.97
CA THR A 177 -8.84 -4.54 -19.20
C THR A 177 -8.44 -5.73 -20.07
N LYS A 178 -8.66 -5.67 -21.39
CA LYS A 178 -8.45 -6.77 -22.34
C LYS A 178 -7.03 -7.32 -22.34
N ARG A 179 -6.02 -6.44 -22.22
CA ARG A 179 -4.60 -6.79 -22.25
C ARG A 179 -4.05 -7.25 -20.90
N LEU A 180 -4.83 -7.13 -19.84
CA LEU A 180 -4.40 -7.56 -18.51
C LEU A 180 -4.40 -9.09 -18.40
N PRO A 181 -3.46 -9.67 -17.64
CA PRO A 181 -3.42 -11.11 -17.38
C PRO A 181 -4.74 -11.60 -16.76
N SER A 182 -5.34 -12.65 -17.31
CA SER A 182 -6.65 -13.15 -16.89
C SER A 182 -6.73 -13.60 -15.43
N HIS A 183 -5.64 -14.13 -14.88
CA HIS A 183 -5.59 -14.63 -13.50
C HIS A 183 -5.49 -13.53 -12.45
N PHE A 184 -5.05 -12.33 -12.85
CA PHE A 184 -4.81 -11.21 -11.94
C PHE A 184 -5.84 -10.10 -12.12
N LYS A 185 -6.83 -10.27 -13.01
CA LYS A 185 -7.83 -9.25 -13.30
C LYS A 185 -9.22 -9.67 -12.86
N SER A 186 -9.98 -8.74 -12.30
CA SER A 186 -11.40 -8.89 -12.06
C SER A 186 -12.19 -8.58 -13.33
N MET A 187 -13.21 -9.37 -13.64
CA MET A 187 -14.15 -9.08 -14.72
C MET A 187 -15.39 -8.31 -14.24
N LYS A 188 -15.51 -8.12 -12.92
CA LYS A 188 -16.73 -7.61 -12.29
C LYS A 188 -16.52 -6.30 -11.54
N PHE A 189 -15.32 -6.07 -11.00
CA PHE A 189 -15.06 -4.99 -10.05
C PHE A 189 -13.78 -4.23 -10.42
N GLN A 190 -13.76 -2.94 -10.11
CA GLN A 190 -12.54 -2.12 -10.14
C GLN A 190 -12.67 -0.97 -9.16
N TRP A 191 -11.65 -0.73 -8.35
CA TRP A 191 -11.60 0.51 -7.56
C TRP A 191 -11.54 1.75 -8.48
N LEU A 192 -12.14 2.83 -8.01
CA LEU A 192 -12.19 4.10 -8.72
C LEU A 192 -11.13 5.03 -8.12
N PRO A 193 -9.95 5.20 -8.77
CA PRO A 193 -9.02 6.22 -8.34
C PRO A 193 -9.61 7.61 -8.52
N THR A 194 -8.98 8.58 -7.86
CA THR A 194 -9.27 9.99 -7.93
C THR A 194 -8.14 10.73 -8.64
N GLU A 195 -8.44 11.78 -9.39
CA GLU A 195 -7.48 12.57 -10.13
C GLU A 195 -6.81 13.62 -9.23
N PHE A 196 -5.50 13.48 -9.04
CA PHE A 196 -4.63 14.40 -8.30
C PHE A 196 -3.76 15.16 -9.31
N VAL A 197 -4.06 16.43 -9.52
CA VAL A 197 -3.29 17.33 -10.38
C VAL A 197 -2.06 17.83 -9.62
N VAL A 198 -0.88 17.46 -10.10
CA VAL A 198 0.41 17.91 -9.54
C VAL A 198 1.02 18.95 -10.46
N THR A 199 1.19 20.16 -9.95
CA THR A 199 1.83 21.26 -10.66
C THR A 199 3.33 21.01 -10.87
N GLU A 200 3.98 21.80 -11.72
CA GLU A 200 5.45 21.75 -11.93
C GLU A 200 6.23 21.99 -10.62
N THR A 201 5.68 22.79 -9.71
CA THR A 201 6.29 23.08 -8.39
C THR A 201 5.99 22.00 -7.35
N GLY A 202 5.22 20.97 -7.68
CA GLY A 202 4.82 19.90 -6.76
C GLY A 202 3.60 20.22 -5.90
N ALA A 203 2.93 21.36 -6.11
CA ALA A 203 1.65 21.63 -5.45
C ALA A 203 0.57 20.69 -5.97
N VAL A 204 -0.24 20.14 -5.07
CA VAL A 204 -1.27 19.13 -5.35
C VAL A 204 -2.66 19.75 -5.28
N ARG A 205 -3.53 19.36 -6.21
CA ARG A 205 -4.97 19.63 -6.16
C ARG A 205 -5.75 18.38 -6.56
N ILE A 206 -6.78 18.02 -5.80
CA ILE A 206 -7.74 16.99 -6.17
C ILE A 206 -8.76 17.58 -7.14
N ASP A 207 -8.97 16.96 -8.30
CA ASP A 207 -9.83 17.50 -9.37
C ASP A 207 -11.24 16.91 -9.39
N CYS A 208 -11.44 15.75 -8.75
CA CYS A 208 -12.73 15.05 -8.68
C CYS A 208 -12.94 14.43 -7.29
N TYR A 209 -14.15 13.94 -7.01
CA TYR A 209 -14.46 13.41 -5.67
C TYR A 209 -13.58 12.19 -5.33
N ILE A 210 -13.18 12.08 -4.06
CA ILE A 210 -12.64 10.87 -3.47
C ILE A 210 -13.80 9.92 -3.20
N ASN A 211 -13.69 8.68 -3.68
CA ASN A 211 -14.71 7.67 -3.44
C ASN A 211 -14.95 7.52 -1.92
N ASN A 212 -16.21 7.65 -1.48
CA ASN A 212 -16.62 7.64 -0.07
C ASN A 212 -16.20 8.82 0.80
N LEU A 213 -15.80 9.95 0.21
CA LEU A 213 -15.60 11.21 0.93
C LEU A 213 -16.36 12.35 0.22
N HIS A 214 -17.31 12.97 0.92
CA HIS A 214 -18.26 13.87 0.27
C HIS A 214 -17.57 15.21 -0.06
N PRO A 215 -17.57 15.65 -1.33
CA PRO A 215 -16.78 16.82 -1.75
C PRO A 215 -17.24 18.13 -1.11
N GLU A 216 -18.54 18.29 -0.83
CA GLU A 216 -19.08 19.52 -0.20
C GLU A 216 -19.10 19.49 1.33
N HIS A 217 -19.33 18.32 1.95
CA HIS A 217 -19.38 18.23 3.41
C HIS A 217 -17.99 18.15 4.03
N ASP A 218 -17.01 17.58 3.31
CA ASP A 218 -15.68 17.28 3.83
C ASP A 218 -14.59 18.13 3.14
N VAL A 219 -14.92 19.35 2.71
CA VAL A 219 -14.03 20.27 1.97
C VAL A 219 -12.66 20.43 2.64
N GLN A 220 -12.64 20.62 3.97
CA GLN A 220 -11.39 20.76 4.71
C GLN A 220 -10.56 19.47 4.65
N MET A 221 -11.21 18.30 4.65
CA MET A 221 -10.53 17.02 4.55
C MET A 221 -9.84 16.84 3.20
N TYR A 222 -10.44 17.33 2.10
CA TYR A 222 -9.77 17.34 0.79
C TYR A 222 -8.48 18.17 0.81
N GLU A 223 -8.51 19.38 1.40
CA GLU A 223 -7.29 20.20 1.55
C GLU A 223 -6.22 19.50 2.39
N THR A 224 -6.62 18.87 3.50
CA THR A 224 -5.71 18.09 4.34
C THR A 224 -5.10 16.92 3.56
N ILE A 225 -5.89 16.18 2.79
CA ILE A 225 -5.43 15.05 1.98
C ILE A 225 -4.49 15.53 0.86
N GLU A 226 -4.79 16.64 0.18
CA GLU A 226 -3.90 17.29 -0.80
C GLU A 226 -2.52 17.58 -0.19
N ASN A 227 -2.52 18.23 0.98
CA ASN A 227 -1.31 18.62 1.69
C ASN A 227 -0.49 17.41 2.15
N ILE A 228 -1.13 16.35 2.67
CA ILE A 228 -0.44 15.12 3.06
C ILE A 228 0.11 14.40 1.81
N PHE A 229 -0.68 14.25 0.75
CA PHE A 229 -0.23 13.61 -0.48
C PHE A 229 0.96 14.35 -1.10
N GLN A 230 0.94 15.68 -1.09
CA GLN A 230 2.06 16.52 -1.50
C GLN A 230 3.35 16.17 -0.75
N LYS A 231 3.28 15.91 0.55
CA LYS A 231 4.44 15.48 1.36
C LYS A 231 4.92 14.07 0.98
N CYS A 232 4.01 13.18 0.55
CA CYS A 232 4.32 11.82 0.11
C CYS A 232 4.92 11.74 -1.32
N LEU A 233 4.75 12.77 -2.17
CA LEU A 233 5.24 12.78 -3.56
C LEU A 233 6.73 12.41 -3.73
N PRO A 234 7.67 12.91 -2.91
CA PRO A 234 9.08 12.51 -3.01
C PRO A 234 9.28 11.03 -2.71
N MET A 235 8.52 10.45 -1.77
CA MET A 235 8.62 9.02 -1.45
C MET A 235 8.17 8.16 -2.63
N PHE A 236 7.03 8.50 -3.26
CA PHE A 236 6.60 7.84 -4.49
C PHE A 236 7.63 7.95 -5.61
N SER A 237 8.19 9.15 -5.81
CA SER A 237 9.21 9.39 -6.84
C SER A 237 10.46 8.53 -6.62
N LYS A 238 10.87 8.31 -5.36
CA LYS A 238 11.97 7.42 -5.00
C LYS A 238 11.63 5.95 -5.26
N VAL A 239 10.47 5.47 -4.80
CA VAL A 239 9.99 4.09 -5.07
C VAL A 239 9.96 3.79 -6.58
N LEU A 240 9.38 4.69 -7.37
CA LEU A 240 9.31 4.52 -8.83
C LEU A 240 10.69 4.62 -9.50
N THR A 241 11.59 5.46 -8.97
CA THR A 241 12.98 5.52 -9.44
C THR A 241 13.69 4.21 -9.16
N ASP A 242 13.54 3.62 -7.98
CA ASP A 242 14.14 2.32 -7.64
C ASP A 242 13.60 1.20 -8.54
N LEU A 243 12.29 1.18 -8.79
CA LEU A 243 11.67 0.23 -9.74
C LEU A 243 12.23 0.35 -11.16
N ARG A 244 12.63 1.56 -11.58
CA ARG A 244 13.23 1.82 -12.90
C ARG A 244 14.73 1.54 -12.93
N ASN A 245 15.38 1.40 -11.77
CA ASN A 245 16.81 1.15 -11.61
C ASN A 245 17.05 -0.05 -10.67
N PRO A 246 16.60 -1.27 -11.04
CA PRO A 246 16.68 -2.44 -10.16
C PRO A 246 18.13 -2.75 -9.77
N THR A 247 18.35 -2.97 -8.48
CA THR A 247 19.65 -3.32 -7.92
C THR A 247 19.99 -4.80 -8.16
N LYS A 248 21.27 -5.11 -8.20
CA LYS A 248 21.75 -6.49 -8.29
C LYS A 248 21.76 -7.12 -6.90
N ASN A 249 21.68 -8.45 -6.86
CA ASN A 249 21.89 -9.23 -5.64
C ASN A 249 23.27 -8.92 -5.03
N ARG A 250 23.31 -8.78 -3.70
CA ARG A 250 24.52 -8.50 -2.92
C ARG A 250 25.52 -9.64 -3.00
N ILE A 251 25.03 -10.87 -3.03
CA ILE A 251 25.83 -12.10 -3.16
C ILE A 251 25.33 -12.90 -4.36
N THR A 252 26.26 -13.42 -5.13
CA THR A 252 26.03 -14.25 -6.30
C THR A 252 26.59 -15.66 -6.10
N MET A 253 26.17 -16.61 -6.94
CA MET A 253 26.71 -17.98 -6.92
C MET A 253 28.24 -18.04 -7.08
N ASN A 254 28.85 -17.06 -7.76
CA ASN A 254 30.28 -17.03 -7.99
C ASN A 254 31.09 -16.70 -6.73
N ASP A 255 30.44 -16.17 -5.69
CA ASP A 255 31.08 -15.81 -4.42
C ASP A 255 31.28 -17.04 -3.50
N TYR A 256 30.72 -18.19 -3.89
CA TYR A 256 30.90 -19.46 -3.20
C TYR A 256 31.99 -20.29 -3.87
N CYS A 257 32.93 -20.79 -3.07
CA CYS A 257 33.87 -21.82 -3.51
C CYS A 257 33.30 -23.21 -3.25
N PHE A 258 33.10 -24.00 -4.32
CA PHE A 258 32.69 -25.39 -4.24
C PHE A 258 33.93 -26.28 -4.26
N SER A 259 34.36 -26.80 -3.11
CA SER A 259 35.35 -27.87 -3.07
C SER A 259 34.63 -29.21 -3.30
N LEU A 260 34.81 -29.79 -4.49
CA LEU A 260 34.60 -31.21 -4.68
C LEU A 260 35.83 -31.91 -4.09
N GLU A 261 35.77 -32.35 -2.84
CA GLU A 261 36.82 -33.27 -2.36
C GLU A 261 36.67 -34.60 -3.12
N ASP A 262 37.82 -35.07 -3.60
CA ASP A 262 38.02 -35.98 -4.72
C ASP A 262 37.26 -37.32 -4.63
N GLU A 263 37.08 -37.91 -5.81
CA GLU A 263 36.76 -39.32 -6.01
C GLU A 263 37.63 -40.21 -5.12
N VAL A 264 37.10 -40.62 -3.96
CA VAL A 264 37.60 -41.79 -3.24
C VAL A 264 36.46 -42.79 -3.14
N GLU A 265 36.81 -43.99 -3.59
CA GLU A 265 35.97 -45.16 -3.84
C GLU A 265 34.91 -45.45 -2.77
N GLU A 266 33.77 -45.93 -3.28
CA GLU A 266 32.68 -46.67 -2.63
C GLU A 266 32.75 -46.84 -1.10
N GLN A 267 31.79 -46.23 -0.35
CA GLN A 267 30.88 -46.82 0.67
C GLN A 267 29.87 -45.74 1.21
N PRO A 268 28.80 -46.03 1.99
CA PRO A 268 27.42 -45.82 1.56
C PRO A 268 26.71 -44.60 2.20
N MET A 269 25.74 -44.08 1.45
CA MET A 269 24.51 -43.37 1.85
C MET A 269 24.44 -42.82 3.29
N ASN A 270 25.11 -41.68 3.53
CA ASN A 270 24.62 -40.65 4.45
C ASN A 270 25.12 -39.29 3.95
N SER A 271 24.17 -38.35 3.77
CA SER A 271 24.29 -37.04 3.11
C SER A 271 25.69 -36.39 3.14
N LYS A 272 26.39 -36.43 1.99
CA LYS A 272 27.65 -35.71 1.75
C LYS A 272 27.36 -34.21 1.76
N LYS A 273 27.65 -33.51 2.87
CA LYS A 273 27.52 -32.04 2.97
C LYS A 273 28.62 -31.39 2.14
N CYS A 274 28.25 -30.75 1.02
CA CYS A 274 29.10 -29.73 0.39
C CYS A 274 29.36 -28.63 1.43
N ARG A 275 30.63 -28.39 1.79
CA ARG A 275 31.01 -27.29 2.66
C ARG A 275 31.33 -26.08 1.78
N ASN A 276 30.30 -25.34 1.40
CA ASN A 276 30.47 -24.13 0.58
C ASN A 276 31.16 -23.07 1.45
N SER A 277 32.37 -22.64 1.07
CA SER A 277 33.04 -21.51 1.74
C SER A 277 32.61 -20.23 1.05
N LEU A 278 31.83 -19.39 1.75
CA LEU A 278 31.46 -18.05 1.27
C LEU A 278 32.63 -17.10 1.46
N THR A 279 32.92 -16.31 0.43
CA THR A 279 33.69 -15.07 0.57
C THR A 279 32.72 -13.91 0.46
N VAL A 280 32.42 -13.23 1.57
CA VAL A 280 31.53 -12.06 1.52
C VAL A 280 32.23 -10.98 0.69
N PRO A 281 31.63 -10.51 -0.42
CA PRO A 281 32.25 -9.47 -1.24
C PRO A 281 32.35 -8.16 -0.44
N ARG A 282 33.19 -7.22 -0.89
CA ARG A 282 33.13 -5.85 -0.34
C ARG A 282 31.91 -5.15 -0.88
N TYR A 283 31.27 -4.33 -0.04
CA TYR A 283 30.16 -3.50 -0.48
C TYR A 283 30.57 -2.60 -1.65
N GLN A 284 29.72 -2.54 -2.66
CA GLN A 284 29.84 -1.58 -3.75
C GLN A 284 28.52 -0.82 -3.83
N PRO A 285 28.53 0.52 -3.67
CA PRO A 285 27.31 1.29 -3.77
C PRO A 285 26.71 1.11 -5.17
N PRO A 286 25.37 1.04 -5.28
CA PRO A 286 24.72 1.01 -6.58
C PRO A 286 25.11 2.26 -7.38
N PRO A 287 25.20 2.15 -8.72
CA PRO A 287 25.44 3.32 -9.55
C PRO A 287 24.30 4.33 -9.37
N SER A 288 24.60 5.62 -9.53
CA SER A 288 23.58 6.67 -9.47
C SER A 288 22.42 6.35 -10.43
N PRO A 289 21.16 6.56 -10.01
CA PRO A 289 20.00 6.20 -10.81
C PRO A 289 20.01 6.97 -12.13
N THR A 290 19.81 6.24 -13.24
CA THR A 290 19.83 6.83 -14.60
C THR A 290 18.43 7.18 -15.09
N LYS A 291 17.41 6.50 -14.56
CA LYS A 291 16.00 6.69 -14.91
C LYS A 291 15.25 7.27 -13.71
N ILE A 292 15.43 8.57 -13.47
CA ILE A 292 14.73 9.29 -12.41
C ILE A 292 13.27 9.49 -12.81
N VAL A 293 12.35 9.20 -11.90
CA VAL A 293 10.92 9.41 -12.11
C VAL A 293 10.47 10.63 -11.32
N SER A 294 9.96 11.65 -12.02
CA SER A 294 9.31 12.81 -11.40
C SER A 294 7.80 12.75 -11.65
N LEU A 295 7.05 13.00 -10.59
CA LEU A 295 5.60 13.07 -10.61
C LEU A 295 5.04 14.49 -10.80
N ASN A 296 5.89 15.52 -10.77
CA ASN A 296 5.48 16.90 -11.00
C ASN A 296 5.00 17.12 -12.44
N GLY A 297 4.07 18.06 -12.63
CA GLY A 297 3.53 18.42 -13.94
C GLY A 297 2.61 17.35 -14.55
N ARG A 298 2.00 16.50 -13.71
CA ARG A 298 1.15 15.38 -14.14
C ARG A 298 -0.16 15.36 -13.36
N THR A 299 -1.20 14.84 -14.00
CA THR A 299 -2.38 14.34 -13.29
C THR A 299 -2.12 12.87 -12.93
N LEU A 300 -2.31 12.53 -11.67
CA LEU A 300 -2.09 11.19 -11.12
C LEU A 300 -3.42 10.60 -10.71
N GLN A 301 -3.61 9.32 -11.00
CA GLN A 301 -4.73 8.55 -10.48
C GLN A 301 -4.33 7.91 -9.14
N VAL A 302 -5.05 8.24 -8.07
CA VAL A 302 -4.74 7.81 -6.70
C VAL A 302 -5.99 7.28 -6.03
N VAL A 303 -5.93 6.06 -5.51
CA VAL A 303 -6.97 5.55 -4.61
C VAL A 303 -6.61 5.96 -3.18
N VAL A 304 -7.57 6.52 -2.45
CA VAL A 304 -7.41 6.93 -1.04
C VAL A 304 -8.13 5.94 -0.15
N LYS A 305 -7.50 5.53 0.95
CA LYS A 305 -8.11 4.71 2.01
C LYS A 305 -7.88 5.36 3.37
N ILE A 306 -8.93 5.39 4.19
CA ILE A 306 -8.86 5.80 5.60
C ILE A 306 -9.47 4.69 6.41
N SER A 307 -8.67 4.08 7.28
CA SER A 307 -9.06 2.89 8.02
C SER A 307 -8.47 2.90 9.42
N GLY A 308 -9.12 2.20 10.34
CA GLY A 308 -8.62 1.94 11.68
C GLY A 308 -8.90 0.53 12.15
N ILE A 309 -7.91 -0.08 12.78
CA ILE A 309 -8.05 -1.31 13.55
C ILE A 309 -8.30 -0.92 15.02
N TYR A 310 -9.35 -1.47 15.61
CA TYR A 310 -9.80 -1.21 16.97
C TYR A 310 -9.83 -2.51 17.77
N LEU A 311 -9.21 -2.46 18.95
CA LEU A 311 -9.14 -3.55 19.91
C LEU A 311 -9.91 -3.16 21.17
N THR A 312 -10.62 -4.11 21.74
CA THR A 312 -11.35 -3.95 23.01
C THR A 312 -10.96 -5.05 23.98
N PRO A 313 -11.20 -4.90 25.29
CA PRO A 313 -10.97 -6.00 26.24
C PRO A 313 -11.70 -7.30 25.89
N ASP A 314 -12.85 -7.21 25.21
CA ASP A 314 -13.62 -8.37 24.75
C ASP A 314 -13.09 -8.97 23.44
N ASN A 315 -12.34 -8.20 22.65
CA ASN A 315 -11.69 -8.65 21.41
C ASN A 315 -10.26 -8.05 21.30
N PRO A 316 -9.31 -8.58 22.09
CA PRO A 316 -8.05 -7.89 22.42
C PRO A 316 -6.90 -8.16 21.44
N GLU A 317 -7.07 -9.05 20.48
CA GLU A 317 -6.03 -9.46 19.52
C GLU A 317 -6.56 -9.28 18.09
N PHE A 318 -5.76 -8.67 17.22
CA PHE A 318 -6.00 -8.61 15.79
C PHE A 318 -5.03 -9.55 15.07
N SER A 319 -5.56 -10.34 14.15
CA SER A 319 -4.78 -11.23 13.29
C SER A 319 -5.39 -11.25 11.89
N ASP A 320 -4.53 -11.06 10.90
CA ASP A 320 -4.81 -11.27 9.48
C ASP A 320 -3.66 -12.08 8.89
N ASP A 321 -3.93 -13.32 8.51
CA ASP A 321 -2.93 -14.26 8.00
C ASP A 321 -2.79 -14.21 6.47
N GLN A 322 -3.38 -13.20 5.82
CA GLN A 322 -3.46 -13.12 4.37
C GLN A 322 -2.36 -12.23 3.77
N TRP A 323 -1.47 -12.88 3.02
CA TRP A 323 -0.55 -12.20 2.11
C TRP A 323 -1.30 -11.67 0.89
N HIS A 324 -1.23 -10.36 0.68
CA HIS A 324 -1.94 -9.69 -0.41
C HIS A 324 -1.07 -8.65 -1.13
N PHE A 325 -1.56 -8.19 -2.28
CA PHE A 325 -1.13 -6.97 -2.96
C PHE A 325 -2.23 -5.92 -2.82
N GLU A 326 -1.89 -4.65 -3.01
CA GLU A 326 -2.90 -3.60 -3.10
C GLU A 326 -3.49 -3.61 -4.51
N GLY A 327 -4.80 -3.79 -4.65
CA GLY A 327 -5.39 -3.88 -5.98
C GLY A 327 -5.35 -5.26 -6.62
N THR A 328 -6.07 -5.36 -7.72
CA THR A 328 -5.87 -6.35 -8.77
C THR A 328 -5.06 -5.73 -9.92
N ALA A 329 -4.86 -6.46 -11.01
CA ALA A 329 -4.28 -5.91 -12.23
C ALA A 329 -5.12 -4.77 -12.84
N ASN A 330 -6.41 -4.68 -12.51
CA ASN A 330 -7.32 -3.65 -13.01
C ASN A 330 -6.96 -2.27 -12.49
N GLU A 331 -6.61 -2.17 -11.20
CA GLU A 331 -6.27 -0.92 -10.53
C GLU A 331 -4.90 -0.38 -10.95
N ARG A 332 -4.04 -1.23 -11.53
CA ARG A 332 -2.71 -0.85 -12.03
C ARG A 332 -1.85 -0.12 -10.97
N ILE A 333 -2.07 -0.41 -9.69
CA ILE A 333 -1.31 0.19 -8.59
C ILE A 333 0.17 -0.21 -8.72
N VAL A 334 1.05 0.79 -8.73
CA VAL A 334 2.51 0.60 -8.85
C VAL A 334 3.25 0.82 -7.54
N ALA A 335 2.69 1.66 -6.65
CA ALA A 335 3.27 1.98 -5.37
C ALA A 335 2.18 2.41 -4.40
N SER A 336 2.47 2.22 -3.12
CA SER A 336 1.59 2.60 -2.01
C SER A 336 2.36 3.50 -1.05
N ALA A 337 1.67 4.44 -0.42
CA ALA A 337 2.18 5.21 0.71
C ALA A 337 1.16 5.18 1.86
N ILE A 338 1.61 4.89 3.07
CA ILE A 338 0.75 4.75 4.25
C ILE A 338 1.28 5.68 5.35
N TYR A 339 0.38 6.48 5.92
CA TYR A 339 0.63 7.31 7.10
C TYR A 339 -0.11 6.73 8.32
N PHE A 340 0.64 6.26 9.31
CA PHE A 340 0.12 5.76 10.59
C PHE A 340 -0.13 6.95 11.52
N TYR A 341 -1.28 7.60 11.37
CA TYR A 341 -1.52 8.87 12.06
C TYR A 341 -1.83 8.68 13.55
N SER A 342 -2.50 7.60 13.97
CA SER A 342 -2.82 7.40 15.39
C SER A 342 -2.65 5.95 15.79
N SER A 343 -1.88 5.70 16.86
CA SER A 343 -1.74 4.37 17.45
C SER A 343 -1.66 4.48 18.96
N GLU A 344 -2.55 3.79 19.67
CA GLU A 344 -2.64 3.85 21.12
C GLU A 344 -2.95 2.47 21.72
N ASN A 345 -2.30 2.14 22.83
CA ASN A 345 -2.58 0.96 23.65
C ASN A 345 -2.54 -0.37 22.89
N ILE A 346 -1.57 -0.51 21.99
CA ILE A 346 -1.32 -1.76 21.27
C ILE A 346 0.13 -2.20 21.45
N THR A 347 0.37 -3.50 21.38
CA THR A 347 1.73 -4.05 21.22
C THR A 347 2.32 -3.61 19.89
N GLU A 348 3.65 -3.77 19.72
CA GLU A 348 4.33 -3.45 18.46
C GLU A 348 3.62 -4.08 17.26
N SER A 349 3.21 -3.24 16.31
CA SER A 349 2.59 -3.65 15.05
C SER A 349 3.62 -3.57 13.91
N ARG A 350 3.51 -4.47 12.93
CA ARG A 350 4.43 -4.58 11.79
C ARG A 350 3.70 -4.95 10.52
N ILE A 351 4.26 -4.55 9.39
CA ILE A 351 3.94 -5.12 8.08
C ILE A 351 5.10 -5.99 7.64
N ASN A 352 4.82 -7.28 7.42
CA ASN A 352 5.73 -8.20 6.75
C ASN A 352 5.64 -8.02 5.24
N PHE A 353 6.77 -8.12 4.56
CA PHE A 353 6.85 -8.07 3.11
C PHE A 353 7.52 -9.34 2.57
N ARG A 354 7.04 -9.82 1.42
CA ARG A 354 7.68 -10.91 0.66
C ARG A 354 7.63 -10.64 -0.84
N LYS A 355 8.45 -11.37 -1.59
CA LYS A 355 8.53 -11.27 -3.05
C LYS A 355 8.45 -12.63 -3.72
N ALA A 356 7.76 -12.67 -4.85
CA ALA A 356 7.82 -13.80 -5.77
C ALA A 356 9.13 -13.79 -6.57
N THR A 357 9.80 -14.94 -6.61
CA THR A 357 11.07 -15.13 -7.33
C THR A 357 10.88 -15.98 -8.58
N CYS A 358 11.82 -15.89 -9.52
CA CYS A 358 11.76 -16.74 -10.71
C CYS A 358 11.94 -18.21 -10.36
N LYS A 359 11.17 -19.09 -11.02
CA LYS A 359 11.37 -20.53 -10.93
C LYS A 359 12.73 -20.90 -11.51
N SER A 360 13.74 -21.06 -10.66
CA SER A 360 15.08 -21.45 -11.04
C SER A 360 15.31 -22.92 -10.67
N ASP A 361 15.44 -23.78 -11.69
CA ASP A 361 15.82 -25.19 -11.49
C ASP A 361 17.19 -25.31 -10.81
N VAL A 362 18.07 -24.32 -11.02
CA VAL A 362 19.36 -24.23 -10.33
C VAL A 362 19.15 -23.94 -8.84
N ALA A 363 18.28 -23.00 -8.48
CA ALA A 363 17.97 -22.71 -7.08
C ALA A 363 17.33 -23.90 -6.36
N LYS A 364 16.44 -24.63 -7.05
CA LYS A 364 15.85 -25.89 -6.54
C LYS A 364 16.88 -26.99 -6.32
N LYS A 365 17.86 -27.11 -7.22
CA LYS A 365 18.92 -28.14 -7.14
C LYS A 365 20.04 -27.78 -6.16
N ALA A 366 20.25 -26.50 -5.87
CA ALA A 366 21.27 -26.00 -4.94
C ALA A 366 20.87 -26.12 -3.46
N GLY A 367 20.17 -27.21 -3.10
CA GLY A 367 19.46 -27.41 -1.83
C GLY A 367 20.19 -26.85 -0.59
N GLY A 368 19.51 -25.96 0.14
CA GLY A 368 19.99 -25.32 1.37
C GLY A 368 20.68 -23.96 1.18
N LEU A 369 20.96 -23.53 -0.06
CA LEU A 369 21.57 -22.22 -0.35
C LEU A 369 20.55 -21.08 -0.47
N TYR A 370 19.33 -21.40 -0.86
CA TYR A 370 18.22 -20.46 -0.96
C TYR A 370 17.21 -20.79 0.14
N ASP A 371 16.60 -19.76 0.71
CA ASP A 371 15.52 -19.89 1.68
C ASP A 371 14.21 -19.45 1.01
N PHE A 372 13.23 -20.34 0.95
CA PHE A 372 11.91 -20.09 0.37
C PHE A 372 10.86 -20.40 1.43
N GLU A 373 9.87 -19.52 1.61
CA GLU A 373 8.75 -19.78 2.52
C GLU A 373 7.79 -20.79 1.91
N ASP A 374 7.28 -20.52 0.70
CA ASP A 374 6.41 -21.41 -0.09
C ASP A 374 6.43 -21.01 -1.58
N ASP A 375 6.33 -21.99 -2.49
CA ASP A 375 6.18 -21.82 -3.94
C ASP A 375 6.96 -20.64 -4.58
N PHE A 376 8.26 -20.56 -4.28
CA PHE A 376 9.20 -19.54 -4.79
C PHE A 376 9.01 -18.12 -4.26
N HIS A 377 8.40 -17.94 -3.09
CA HIS A 377 8.40 -16.67 -2.36
C HIS A 377 9.58 -16.59 -1.39
N GLN A 378 10.14 -15.40 -1.26
CA GLN A 378 11.16 -15.09 -0.24
C GLN A 378 10.70 -13.92 0.62
N TYR A 379 10.83 -14.08 1.93
CA TYR A 379 10.66 -13.00 2.89
C TYR A 379 11.61 -11.85 2.56
N ALA A 380 11.07 -10.64 2.46
CA ALA A 380 11.82 -9.44 2.11
C ALA A 380 12.15 -8.57 3.34
N GLY A 381 11.51 -8.83 4.48
CA GLY A 381 11.68 -8.08 5.73
C GLY A 381 10.35 -7.62 6.32
N SER A 382 10.43 -6.82 7.38
CA SER A 382 9.28 -6.16 7.98
C SER A 382 9.58 -4.70 8.29
N ILE A 383 8.53 -3.89 8.39
CA ILE A 383 8.61 -2.51 8.85
C ILE A 383 7.71 -2.34 10.07
N ILE A 384 8.20 -1.70 11.13
CA ILE A 384 7.39 -1.34 12.30
C ILE A 384 6.42 -0.21 11.93
N THR A 385 5.15 -0.32 12.35
CA THR A 385 4.06 0.60 12.02
C THR A 385 3.70 1.50 13.21
N GLN A 386 4.64 2.34 13.61
CA GLN A 386 4.45 3.26 14.74
C GLN A 386 3.73 4.56 14.36
N GLN A 387 3.12 5.23 15.35
CA GLN A 387 2.48 6.54 15.16
C GLN A 387 3.46 7.57 14.57
N GLY A 388 2.97 8.36 13.62
CA GLY A 388 3.73 9.41 12.95
C GLY A 388 4.53 8.92 11.74
N ARG A 389 4.73 7.60 11.59
CA ARG A 389 5.50 7.03 10.48
C ARG A 389 4.72 7.10 9.17
N CYS A 390 5.38 7.59 8.14
CA CYS A 390 5.02 7.38 6.74
C CYS A 390 5.92 6.30 6.14
N ILE A 391 5.33 5.36 5.41
CA ILE A 391 6.07 4.38 4.60
C ILE A 391 5.61 4.47 3.15
N ALA A 392 6.51 4.22 2.20
CA ALA A 392 6.17 4.04 0.80
C ALA A 392 6.91 2.84 0.22
N PHE A 393 6.20 2.03 -0.56
CA PHE A 393 6.70 0.77 -1.07
C PHE A 393 6.11 0.44 -2.44
N PRO A 394 6.81 -0.34 -3.28
CA PRO A 394 6.30 -0.76 -4.58
C PRO A 394 5.28 -1.87 -4.41
N ASN A 395 4.23 -1.86 -5.26
CA ASN A 395 3.21 -2.92 -5.30
C ASN A 395 3.71 -4.22 -5.95
N THR A 396 5.04 -4.40 -6.05
CA THR A 396 5.69 -5.68 -6.36
C THR A 396 5.98 -6.50 -5.11
N LEU A 397 5.82 -5.90 -3.92
CA LEU A 397 5.91 -6.57 -2.63
C LEU A 397 4.53 -7.05 -2.22
N GLN A 398 4.40 -8.33 -1.88
CA GLN A 398 3.25 -8.79 -1.11
C GLN A 398 3.44 -8.36 0.33
N GLN A 399 2.35 -8.01 1.00
CA GLN A 399 2.36 -7.58 2.38
C GLN A 399 1.40 -8.41 3.23
N MET A 400 1.65 -8.42 4.53
CA MET A 400 0.80 -9.05 5.53
C MET A 400 0.97 -8.30 6.85
N ILE A 401 -0.14 -7.97 7.52
CA ILE A 401 -0.11 -7.34 8.84
C ILE A 401 0.25 -8.42 9.86
N VAL A 402 1.28 -8.18 10.66
CA VAL A 402 1.67 -9.11 11.73
C VAL A 402 0.65 -9.00 12.87
N PRO A 403 0.16 -10.11 13.45
CA PRO A 403 -0.76 -10.07 14.56
C PRO A 403 -0.25 -9.22 15.73
N PHE A 404 -1.15 -8.44 16.33
CA PHE A 404 -0.86 -7.57 17.48
C PHE A 404 -2.06 -7.51 18.41
N GLY A 405 -1.85 -7.11 19.66
CA GLY A 405 -2.90 -7.07 20.67
C GLY A 405 -2.85 -5.81 21.53
N LEU A 406 -3.69 -5.75 22.55
CA LEU A 406 -3.66 -4.67 23.55
C LEU A 406 -2.39 -4.72 24.41
N GLU A 407 -1.80 -3.56 24.70
CA GLU A 407 -0.71 -3.45 25.68
C GLU A 407 -1.26 -3.51 27.11
N ASP A 408 -2.29 -2.69 27.41
CA ASP A 408 -3.13 -2.79 28.60
C ASP A 408 -4.48 -3.41 28.22
N SER A 409 -4.68 -4.67 28.64
CA SER A 409 -5.88 -5.46 28.33
C SER A 409 -7.18 -4.91 28.93
N THR A 410 -7.12 -3.89 29.79
CA THR A 410 -8.30 -3.28 30.42
C THR A 410 -8.82 -2.05 29.68
N ARG A 411 -8.06 -1.53 28.71
CA ARG A 411 -8.39 -0.34 27.93
C ARG A 411 -8.54 -0.71 26.46
N ASN A 412 -9.33 0.06 25.73
CA ASN A 412 -9.37 -0.06 24.27
C ASN A 412 -8.04 0.41 23.67
N GLY A 413 -7.74 -0.05 22.46
CA GLY A 413 -6.56 0.36 21.70
C GLY A 413 -6.87 0.42 20.22
N HIS A 414 -6.02 1.09 19.44
CA HIS A 414 -6.22 1.24 18.01
C HIS A 414 -4.92 1.45 17.23
N SER A 415 -5.01 1.20 15.91
CA SER A 415 -4.04 1.61 14.90
C SER A 415 -4.81 2.18 13.70
N LYS A 416 -4.59 3.46 13.37
CA LYS A 416 -5.32 4.15 12.31
C LYS A 416 -4.39 4.68 11.22
N ILE A 417 -4.83 4.57 9.97
CA ILE A 417 -4.06 4.88 8.78
C ILE A 417 -4.80 5.79 7.79
N LEU A 418 -4.02 6.60 7.07
CA LEU A 418 -4.38 7.19 5.79
C LEU A 418 -3.43 6.60 4.74
N ALA A 419 -3.97 5.96 3.71
CA ALA A 419 -3.21 5.30 2.67
C ALA A 419 -3.54 5.88 1.28
N PHE A 420 -2.51 5.91 0.44
CA PHE A 420 -2.56 6.31 -0.96
C PHE A 420 -2.03 5.18 -1.83
N PHE A 421 -2.82 4.74 -2.79
CA PHE A 421 -2.41 3.76 -3.79
C PHE A 421 -2.28 4.43 -5.14
N LEU A 422 -1.04 4.58 -5.60
CA LEU A 422 -0.71 5.27 -6.85
C LEU A 422 -0.89 4.31 -8.02
N VAL A 423 -1.80 4.65 -8.91
CA VAL A 423 -1.98 4.00 -10.22
C VAL A 423 -0.79 4.34 -11.13
N ASP A 424 -0.37 3.39 -11.97
CA ASP A 424 0.67 3.58 -12.98
C ASP A 424 0.48 4.89 -13.78
N PRO A 425 1.33 5.92 -13.59
CA PRO A 425 1.14 7.24 -14.20
C PRO A 425 1.31 7.28 -15.73
N THR A 426 1.53 6.12 -16.38
CA THR A 426 1.68 5.98 -17.83
C THR A 426 0.42 5.44 -18.51
N VAL A 427 -0.60 5.07 -17.74
CA VAL A 427 -1.91 4.63 -18.23
C VAL A 427 -3.01 5.35 -17.47
N GLU A 428 -4.16 5.48 -18.11
CA GLU A 428 -5.37 5.99 -17.49
C GLU A 428 -6.35 4.83 -17.34
N ILE A 429 -6.96 4.72 -16.16
CA ILE A 429 -8.05 3.78 -15.89
C ILE A 429 -9.34 4.51 -15.55
N MET A 430 -10.49 3.82 -15.61
CA MET A 430 -11.77 4.37 -15.16
C MET A 430 -11.65 4.91 -13.73
N SER A 431 -11.98 6.19 -13.53
CA SER A 431 -11.80 6.91 -12.27
C SER A 431 -13.09 7.61 -11.83
N THR A 432 -13.05 8.28 -10.68
CA THR A 432 -14.14 9.16 -10.22
C THR A 432 -14.36 10.39 -11.12
N SER A 433 -13.48 10.63 -12.10
CA SER A 433 -13.74 11.59 -13.17
C SER A 433 -14.70 11.05 -14.24
N ASN A 434 -14.82 9.72 -14.37
CA ASN A 434 -15.67 9.06 -15.36
C ASN A 434 -16.98 8.57 -14.74
N VAL A 435 -16.94 8.13 -13.48
CA VAL A 435 -18.10 7.60 -12.77
C VAL A 435 -18.69 8.71 -11.91
N PRO A 436 -19.99 9.03 -12.01
CA PRO A 436 -20.62 9.98 -11.10
C PRO A 436 -20.72 9.38 -9.69
N PRO A 437 -20.84 10.21 -8.62
CA PRO A 437 -21.06 9.70 -7.28
C PRO A 437 -22.20 8.68 -7.23
N GLN A 438 -21.90 7.49 -6.71
CA GLN A 438 -22.85 6.37 -6.68
C GLN A 438 -23.61 6.31 -5.35
N GLN A 439 -23.20 7.07 -4.34
CA GLN A 439 -23.77 7.09 -3.00
C GLN A 439 -25.18 7.70 -3.02
N GLU A 440 -26.23 6.87 -2.98
CA GLU A 440 -27.62 7.35 -3.03
C GLU A 440 -27.91 8.39 -1.93
N TYR A 441 -27.44 8.13 -0.70
CA TYR A 441 -27.61 9.01 0.46
C TYR A 441 -26.95 10.39 0.30
N TRP A 442 -25.95 10.55 -0.57
CA TRP A 442 -25.36 11.88 -0.84
C TRP A 442 -26.35 12.81 -1.54
N TYR A 443 -27.21 12.27 -2.40
CA TYR A 443 -28.19 13.07 -3.13
C TYR A 443 -29.40 13.45 -2.27
N GLU A 444 -29.77 12.60 -1.30
CA GLU A 444 -30.87 12.88 -0.36
C GLU A 444 -30.61 14.19 0.41
N ASP A 445 -29.40 14.34 0.97
CA ASP A 445 -28.99 15.53 1.71
C ASP A 445 -29.03 16.82 0.87
N ASP A 446 -28.61 16.75 -0.39
CA ASP A 446 -28.59 17.91 -1.30
C ASP A 446 -29.98 18.26 -1.82
N PHE A 447 -30.81 17.26 -2.08
CA PHE A 447 -32.19 17.47 -2.45
C PHE A 447 -33.03 18.10 -1.34
N ASP A 448 -32.79 17.72 -0.08
CA ASP A 448 -33.47 18.34 1.05
C ASP A 448 -33.09 19.83 1.23
N LYS A 449 -31.88 20.22 0.84
CA LYS A 449 -31.42 21.63 0.87
C LYS A 449 -31.95 22.47 -0.29
N GLU A 450 -31.81 21.98 -1.53
CA GLU A 450 -32.12 22.78 -2.74
C GLU A 450 -33.55 22.58 -3.28
N LEU A 451 -34.13 21.41 -3.06
CA LEU A 451 -35.45 21.03 -3.55
C LEU A 451 -36.46 20.82 -2.42
N SER A 452 -36.27 21.50 -1.28
CA SER A 452 -37.17 21.46 -0.11
C SER A 452 -38.64 21.85 -0.42
N THR A 453 -38.90 22.36 -1.62
CA THR A 453 -40.23 22.73 -2.13
C THR A 453 -40.93 21.60 -2.89
N LEU A 454 -40.20 20.56 -3.31
CA LEU A 454 -40.76 19.37 -3.94
C LEU A 454 -41.40 18.45 -2.88
N SER A 455 -42.43 17.70 -3.28
CA SER A 455 -42.96 16.66 -2.41
C SER A 455 -41.95 15.51 -2.29
N THR A 456 -41.95 14.81 -1.15
CA THR A 456 -41.15 13.58 -0.95
C THR A 456 -41.37 12.57 -2.08
N GLU A 457 -42.60 12.48 -2.61
CA GLU A 457 -42.90 11.59 -3.75
C GLU A 457 -42.22 12.03 -5.06
N ALA A 458 -42.04 13.33 -5.30
CA ALA A 458 -41.32 13.83 -6.46
C ALA A 458 -39.80 13.63 -6.32
N LEU A 459 -39.25 13.85 -5.11
CA LEU A 459 -37.85 13.56 -4.79
C LEU A 459 -37.53 12.08 -4.98
N ASN A 460 -38.36 11.19 -4.42
CA ASN A 460 -38.18 9.75 -4.58
C ASN A 460 -38.22 9.34 -6.06
N LYS A 461 -39.10 9.92 -6.89
CA LYS A 461 -39.12 9.64 -8.34
C LYS A 461 -37.87 10.13 -9.07
N ILE A 462 -37.25 11.23 -8.62
CA ILE A 462 -35.98 11.71 -9.17
C ILE A 462 -34.87 10.73 -8.79
N ILE A 463 -34.77 10.35 -7.51
CA ILE A 463 -33.78 9.38 -7.02
C ILE A 463 -33.95 8.02 -7.71
N GLU A 464 -35.19 7.49 -7.81
CA GLU A 464 -35.51 6.25 -8.55
C GLU A 464 -35.14 6.33 -10.04
N SER A 465 -35.13 7.54 -10.62
CA SER A 465 -34.68 7.75 -11.99
C SER A 465 -33.16 7.76 -12.14
N MET A 466 -32.41 7.97 -11.04
CA MET A 466 -30.96 7.90 -10.99
C MET A 466 -30.46 6.45 -10.95
N LYS A 467 -30.62 5.74 -12.06
CA LYS A 467 -30.28 4.30 -12.15
C LYS A 467 -28.80 3.95 -11.92
N TRP A 468 -27.93 4.93 -11.73
CA TRP A 468 -26.50 4.76 -11.48
C TRP A 468 -26.13 4.78 -9.99
N THR A 469 -27.05 5.16 -9.11
CA THR A 469 -26.79 5.18 -7.66
C THR A 469 -26.88 3.78 -7.07
N MET A 470 -26.35 3.64 -5.87
CA MET A 470 -26.29 2.45 -5.06
C MET A 470 -26.65 2.81 -3.62
N SER A 471 -27.45 1.97 -2.99
CA SER A 471 -27.63 2.05 -1.53
C SER A 471 -26.39 1.49 -0.80
N LEU A 472 -26.21 1.84 0.47
CA LEU A 472 -25.16 1.26 1.33
C LEU A 472 -25.23 -0.26 1.39
N TYR A 473 -26.45 -0.82 1.44
CA TYR A 473 -26.65 -2.27 1.41
C TYR A 473 -26.09 -2.89 0.14
N GLU A 474 -26.37 -2.31 -1.02
CA GLU A 474 -25.86 -2.82 -2.28
C GLU A 474 -24.35 -2.63 -2.43
N ALA A 475 -23.80 -1.52 -1.94
CA ALA A 475 -22.36 -1.28 -1.92
C ALA A 475 -21.64 -2.31 -1.05
N ARG A 476 -22.18 -2.66 0.11
CA ARG A 476 -21.62 -3.69 1.00
C ARG A 476 -21.81 -5.12 0.48
N MET A 477 -22.93 -5.39 -0.17
CA MET A 477 -23.21 -6.71 -0.75
C MET A 477 -22.57 -6.91 -2.12
N SER A 478 -22.00 -5.86 -2.71
CA SER A 478 -21.15 -5.99 -3.89
C SER A 478 -19.92 -6.78 -3.47
N PRO A 479 -19.64 -7.94 -4.10
CA PRO A 479 -18.53 -8.78 -3.72
C PRO A 479 -17.24 -7.97 -3.69
N ILE A 480 -16.54 -8.10 -2.56
CA ILE A 480 -15.10 -7.90 -2.45
C ILE A 480 -14.44 -8.57 -3.69
N PRO A 481 -13.58 -7.89 -4.48
CA PRO A 481 -13.13 -8.43 -5.75
C PRO A 481 -12.45 -9.79 -5.59
N ASP A 482 -13.11 -10.85 -6.05
CA ASP A 482 -12.54 -12.19 -6.09
C ASP A 482 -11.32 -12.20 -7.03
N ILE A 483 -10.11 -12.43 -6.50
CA ILE A 483 -8.96 -12.80 -7.33
C ILE A 483 -8.87 -14.31 -7.34
N VAL A 484 -8.79 -14.92 -8.51
CA VAL A 484 -8.51 -16.36 -8.64
C VAL A 484 -7.02 -16.58 -8.75
N ILE A 485 -6.35 -16.89 -7.63
CA ILE A 485 -4.93 -17.26 -7.60
C ILE A 485 -4.83 -18.79 -7.55
N ASP A 486 -4.19 -19.40 -8.55
CA ASP A 486 -3.95 -20.85 -8.62
C ASP A 486 -5.20 -21.74 -8.44
N GLY A 487 -6.36 -21.24 -8.89
CA GLY A 487 -7.65 -21.95 -8.81
C GLY A 487 -8.40 -21.76 -7.49
N ASN A 488 -7.82 -21.02 -6.54
CA ASN A 488 -8.50 -20.60 -5.31
C ASN A 488 -9.05 -19.19 -5.48
N VAL A 489 -10.31 -19.00 -5.08
CA VAL A 489 -10.88 -17.65 -4.89
C VAL A 489 -10.27 -17.10 -3.61
N VAL A 490 -9.42 -16.09 -3.74
CA VAL A 490 -8.87 -15.33 -2.62
C VAL A 490 -9.73 -14.07 -2.51
N PRO A 491 -10.47 -13.89 -1.39
CA PRO A 491 -11.14 -12.63 -1.14
C PRO A 491 -10.08 -11.52 -1.05
N TYR A 492 -10.40 -10.35 -1.59
CA TYR A 492 -9.66 -9.14 -1.28
C TYR A 492 -9.57 -8.96 0.24
N SER A 493 -8.42 -8.56 0.75
CA SER A 493 -8.31 -8.12 2.14
C SER A 493 -8.92 -6.71 2.24
N ASP A 494 -10.03 -6.59 2.97
CA ASP A 494 -10.56 -5.29 3.43
C ASP A 494 -9.63 -4.66 4.46
#